data_AF-A0A6B3EXK9-F1
#
_entry.id   AF-A0A6B3EXK9-F1
#
_cell.length_a   1.000
_cell.length_b   1.000
_cell.length_c   1.000
_cell.angle_alpha   90.00
_cell.angle_beta   90.00
_cell.angle_gamma   90.00
#
_symmetry.space_group_name_H-M   'P 1'
#
loop_
_entity.id
_entity.type
_entity.pdbx_description
1 polymer ?
#
loop_
_entity_poly.entity_id
_entity_poly.type
_entity_poly.pdbx_seq_one_letter_code
_entity_poly.pdbx_strand_id
1 'polypeptide(L)'
;LSDFAARPGTGVRGHVEGRLVEAGTADGLLPPELDAARTAALDAAQTPVLVRVDGRPEALLALGDVVRPGSYHAVDRLRRLGVRPVLATGDEEKPARAVAAALGITE
;
A
#
# COMPACT_ATOMS: atom_id res chain seq x y z
N LEU A 1 -24.23 -6.18 -0.01
CA LEU A 1 -23.65 -4.97 0.62
C LEU A 1 -24.79 -3.98 0.83
N SER A 2 -24.96 -3.46 2.04
CA SER A 2 -25.88 -2.34 2.34
C SER A 2 -25.18 -1.29 3.21
N ASP A 3 -25.78 -0.09 3.32
CA ASP A 3 -25.30 1.01 4.18
C ASP A 3 -23.83 1.39 3.97
N PHE A 4 -23.36 1.32 2.71
CA PHE A 4 -22.01 1.73 2.37
C PHE A 4 -21.80 3.22 2.68
N ALA A 5 -20.71 3.52 3.38
CA ALA A 5 -20.29 4.88 3.66
C ALA A 5 -18.76 5.00 3.59
N ALA A 6 -18.30 5.99 2.83
CA ALA A 6 -16.93 6.46 2.89
C ALA A 6 -16.75 7.36 4.13
N ARG A 7 -15.64 7.17 4.85
CA ARG A 7 -15.17 8.01 5.94
C ARG A 7 -13.88 8.69 5.49
N PRO A 8 -13.95 9.93 5.01
CA PRO A 8 -12.78 10.64 4.51
C PRO A 8 -11.61 10.58 5.51
N GLY A 9 -10.44 10.22 5.02
CA GLY A 9 -9.22 10.11 5.83
C GLY A 9 -9.13 8.89 6.77
N THR A 10 -10.15 8.05 6.87
CA THR A 10 -10.16 6.90 7.81
C THR A 10 -10.60 5.58 7.18
N GLY A 11 -11.28 5.60 6.03
CA GLY A 11 -11.57 4.40 5.24
C GLY A 11 -13.04 4.29 4.83
N VAL A 12 -13.60 3.08 4.87
CA VAL A 12 -14.98 2.78 4.47
C VAL A 12 -15.65 1.84 5.46
N ARG A 13 -16.99 1.81 5.46
CA ARG A 13 -17.80 0.84 6.19
C ARG A 13 -19.05 0.42 5.41
N GLY A 14 -19.63 -0.72 5.76
CA GLY A 14 -20.94 -1.16 5.27
C GLY A 14 -21.32 -2.53 5.83
N HIS A 15 -22.52 -3.00 5.55
CA HIS A 15 -22.98 -4.33 5.94
C HIS A 15 -22.78 -5.35 4.81
N VAL A 16 -22.04 -6.42 5.10
CA VAL A 16 -21.84 -7.58 4.21
C VAL A 16 -22.45 -8.80 4.90
N GLU A 17 -23.41 -9.45 4.23
CA GLU A 17 -24.13 -10.60 4.80
C GLU A 17 -24.72 -10.32 6.20
N GLY A 18 -25.17 -9.08 6.44
CA GLY A 18 -25.74 -8.64 7.71
C GLY A 18 -24.72 -8.27 8.79
N ARG A 19 -23.42 -8.41 8.56
CA ARG A 19 -22.36 -8.05 9.51
C ARG A 19 -21.74 -6.70 9.16
N LEU A 20 -21.40 -5.91 10.17
CA LEU A 20 -20.73 -4.63 9.97
C LEU A 20 -19.28 -4.89 9.59
N VAL A 21 -18.88 -4.44 8.40
CA VAL A 21 -17.50 -4.53 7.91
C VAL A 21 -16.92 -3.14 7.76
N GLU A 22 -15.72 -2.93 8.29
CA GLU A 22 -14.97 -1.69 8.20
C GLU A 22 -13.58 -1.96 7.62
N ALA A 23 -13.13 -1.15 6.68
CA ALA A 23 -11.77 -1.19 6.15
C ALA A 23 -11.15 0.20 6.26
N GLY A 24 -9.97 0.31 6.88
CA GLY A 24 -9.38 1.61 7.18
C GLY A 24 -7.96 1.54 7.70
N THR A 25 -7.52 2.61 8.37
CA THR A 25 -6.19 2.72 8.97
C THR A 25 -5.91 1.54 9.92
N ALA A 26 -4.69 0.99 9.84
CA ALA A 26 -4.23 -0.10 10.71
C ALA A 26 -3.66 0.44 12.04
N ASP A 27 -4.49 1.22 12.74
CA ASP A 27 -4.17 1.89 13.99
C ASP A 27 -4.51 1.06 15.24
N GLY A 28 -3.97 1.51 16.38
CA GLY A 28 -4.21 0.89 17.68
C GLY A 28 -3.41 -0.39 17.93
N LEU A 29 -3.76 -1.04 19.05
CA LEU A 29 -3.22 -2.33 19.45
C LEU A 29 -3.89 -3.44 18.64
N LEU A 30 -3.08 -4.23 17.93
CA LEU A 30 -3.54 -5.35 17.11
C LEU A 30 -3.15 -6.68 17.77
N PRO A 31 -3.87 -7.77 17.48
CA PRO A 31 -3.41 -9.13 17.76
C PRO A 31 -2.00 -9.35 17.19
N PRO A 32 -1.14 -10.17 17.84
CA PRO A 32 0.25 -10.35 17.45
C PRO A 32 0.45 -10.70 15.97
N GLU A 33 -0.40 -11.56 15.39
CA GLU A 33 -0.27 -11.92 13.97
C GLU A 33 -0.55 -10.74 13.03
N LEU A 34 -1.57 -9.92 13.36
CA LEU A 34 -1.92 -8.75 12.56
C LEU A 34 -0.91 -7.61 12.74
N ASP A 35 -0.30 -7.49 13.92
CA ASP A 35 0.77 -6.50 14.15
C ASP A 35 2.06 -6.87 13.41
N ALA A 36 2.40 -8.16 13.38
CA ALA A 36 3.50 -8.66 12.57
C ALA A 36 3.25 -8.41 11.08
N ALA A 37 2.03 -8.68 10.58
CA ALA A 37 1.64 -8.40 9.20
C ALA A 37 1.69 -6.90 8.87
N ARG A 38 1.25 -6.04 9.80
CA ARG A 38 1.35 -4.57 9.68
C ARG A 38 2.80 -4.15 9.51
N THR A 39 3.69 -4.66 10.35
CA THR A 39 5.12 -4.36 10.30
C THR A 39 5.73 -4.81 8.97
N ALA A 40 5.45 -6.04 8.53
CA ALA A 40 5.93 -6.57 7.27
C ALA A 40 5.48 -5.74 6.05
N ALA A 41 4.22 -5.28 6.04
CA ALA A 41 3.71 -4.41 4.97
C ALA A 41 4.45 -3.06 4.94
N LEU A 42 4.67 -2.43 6.10
CA LEU A 42 5.38 -1.15 6.20
C LEU A 42 6.86 -1.27 5.81
N ASP A 43 7.50 -2.39 6.11
CA ASP A 43 8.87 -2.69 5.70
C ASP A 43 8.96 -2.91 4.19
N ALA A 44 7.92 -3.47 3.58
CA ALA A 44 7.79 -3.61 2.13
C ALA A 44 7.34 -2.31 1.42
N ALA A 45 7.28 -1.18 2.12
CA ALA A 45 6.76 0.11 1.62
C ALA A 45 5.33 0.03 1.06
N GLN A 46 4.50 -0.83 1.67
CA GLN A 46 3.08 -0.98 1.36
C GLN A 46 2.22 -0.27 2.41
N THR A 47 1.02 0.13 2.02
CA THR A 47 -0.01 0.70 2.89
C THR A 47 -0.81 -0.43 3.55
N PRO A 48 -0.74 -0.62 4.87
CA PRO A 48 -1.58 -1.59 5.58
C PRO A 48 -3.00 -1.03 5.78
N VAL A 49 -4.01 -1.81 5.39
CA VAL A 49 -5.43 -1.54 5.61
C VAL A 49 -5.99 -2.61 6.52
N LEU A 50 -6.48 -2.21 7.69
CA LEU A 50 -7.09 -3.15 8.64
C LEU A 50 -8.57 -3.33 8.31
N VAL A 51 -8.99 -4.59 8.30
CA VAL A 51 -10.39 -4.99 8.16
C VAL A 51 -10.93 -5.42 9.51
N ARG A 52 -12.02 -4.79 9.93
CA ARG A 52 -12.76 -5.16 11.15
C ARG A 52 -14.12 -5.71 10.77
N VAL A 53 -14.55 -6.78 11.43
CA VAL A 53 -15.92 -7.32 11.33
C VAL A 53 -16.57 -7.27 12.71
N ASP A 54 -17.71 -6.59 12.81
CA ASP A 54 -18.40 -6.29 14.05
C ASP A 54 -17.46 -5.70 15.12
N GLY A 55 -16.58 -4.79 14.69
CA GLY A 55 -15.60 -4.11 15.53
C GLY A 55 -14.33 -4.92 15.87
N ARG A 56 -14.25 -6.19 15.48
CA ARG A 56 -13.07 -7.03 15.74
C ARG A 56 -12.09 -7.01 14.56
N PRO A 57 -10.78 -6.82 14.78
CA PRO A 57 -9.77 -7.00 13.74
C PRO A 57 -9.77 -8.44 13.22
N GLU A 58 -10.09 -8.63 11.93
CA GLU A 58 -10.16 -9.97 11.31
C GLU A 58 -9.06 -10.18 10.26
N ALA A 59 -8.61 -9.11 9.59
CA ALA A 59 -7.62 -9.21 8.53
C ALA A 59 -6.86 -7.90 8.32
N LEU A 60 -5.70 -8.02 7.67
CA LEU A 60 -4.90 -6.89 7.20
C LEU A 60 -4.59 -7.07 5.71
N LEU A 61 -4.83 -6.03 4.92
CA LEU A 61 -4.53 -5.96 3.50
C LEU A 61 -3.28 -5.09 3.31
N ALA A 62 -2.28 -5.58 2.58
CA ALA A 62 -1.12 -4.77 2.21
C ALA A 62 -1.29 -4.28 0.77
N LEU A 63 -1.40 -2.96 0.59
CA LEU A 63 -1.58 -2.33 -0.70
C LEU A 63 -0.27 -1.68 -1.15
N GLY A 64 0.20 -1.99 -2.35
CA GLY A 64 1.42 -1.37 -2.90
C GLY A 64 1.28 -1.10 -4.39
N ASP A 65 2.04 -0.12 -4.87
CA ASP A 65 2.06 0.21 -6.28
C ASP A 65 2.80 -0.85 -7.09
N VAL A 66 2.18 -1.26 -8.20
CA VAL A 66 2.82 -2.15 -9.16
C VAL A 66 3.54 -1.30 -10.20
N VAL A 67 4.86 -1.49 -10.30
CA VAL A 67 5.62 -0.88 -11.41
C VAL A 67 5.09 -1.41 -12.73
N ARG A 68 4.69 -0.50 -13.63
CA ARG A 68 4.09 -0.87 -14.92
C ARG A 68 4.99 -1.85 -15.69
N PRO A 69 4.43 -2.95 -16.24
CA PRO A 69 5.19 -3.85 -17.09
C PRO A 69 5.88 -3.10 -18.23
N GLY A 70 7.19 -3.29 -18.38
CA GLY A 70 8.01 -2.63 -19.39
C GLY A 70 8.70 -1.33 -18.95
N SER A 71 8.37 -0.75 -17.78
CA SER A 71 9.03 0.46 -17.28
C SER A 71 10.53 0.27 -17.09
N TYR A 72 10.96 -0.92 -16.63
CA TYR A 72 12.39 -1.26 -16.55
C TYR A 72 13.09 -1.12 -17.91
N HIS A 73 12.51 -1.66 -18.99
CA HIS A 73 13.10 -1.58 -20.33
C HIS A 73 13.18 -0.15 -20.87
N ALA A 74 12.24 0.71 -20.49
CA ALA A 74 12.29 2.13 -20.85
C ALA A 74 13.46 2.84 -20.16
N VAL A 75 13.61 2.64 -18.84
CA VAL A 75 14.71 3.22 -18.04
C VAL A 75 16.07 2.71 -18.51
N ASP A 76 16.18 1.41 -18.76
CA ASP A 76 17.39 0.76 -19.27
C ASP A 76 17.78 1.25 -20.68
N ARG A 77 16.80 1.50 -21.56
CA ARG A 77 17.06 2.12 -22.87
C ARG A 77 17.62 3.53 -22.75
N LEU A 78 17.09 4.35 -21.83
CA LEU A 78 17.60 5.69 -21.56
C LEU A 78 19.05 5.64 -21.05
N ARG A 79 19.36 4.71 -20.13
CA ARG A 79 20.74 4.49 -19.66
C ARG A 79 21.70 4.13 -20.79
N ARG A 80 21.28 3.23 -21.69
CA ARG A 80 22.09 2.87 -22.88
C ARG A 80 22.33 4.03 -23.85
N LEU A 81 21.50 5.07 -23.81
CA LEU A 81 21.68 6.30 -24.58
C LEU A 81 22.55 7.33 -23.85
N GLY A 82 23.12 7.00 -22.69
CA GLY A 82 23.95 7.90 -21.87
C GLY A 82 23.16 8.86 -21.00
N VAL A 83 21.83 8.71 -20.91
CA VAL A 83 20.99 9.51 -20.02
C VAL A 83 21.03 8.91 -18.62
N ARG A 84 21.13 9.76 -17.60
CA ARG A 84 21.01 9.38 -16.18
C ARG A 84 19.59 9.68 -15.67
N PRO A 85 18.70 8.69 -15.54
CA PRO A 85 17.34 8.91 -15.07
C PRO A 85 17.34 9.20 -13.56
N VAL A 86 16.50 10.15 -13.13
CA VAL A 86 16.20 10.44 -11.71
C VAL A 86 14.72 10.24 -11.46
N LEU A 87 14.34 9.80 -10.25
CA LEU A 87 12.93 9.69 -9.87
C LEU A 87 12.49 10.98 -9.16
N ALA A 88 11.71 11.80 -9.86
CA ALA A 88 11.05 12.95 -9.26
C ALA A 88 9.59 12.58 -8.92
N THR A 89 9.28 12.44 -7.62
CA THR A 89 7.92 12.18 -7.13
C THR A 89 7.61 13.06 -5.91
N GLY A 90 6.32 13.32 -5.69
CA GLY A 90 5.79 13.93 -4.47
C GLY A 90 5.32 12.91 -3.42
N ASP A 91 5.49 11.62 -3.70
CA ASP A 91 5.11 10.54 -2.77
C ASP A 91 6.03 10.49 -1.56
N GLU A 92 5.61 9.76 -0.53
CA GLU A 92 6.45 9.48 0.63
C GLU A 92 7.73 8.72 0.22
N GLU A 93 8.80 8.94 0.99
CA GLU A 93 10.15 8.47 0.68
C GLU A 93 10.25 6.94 0.54
N LYS A 94 9.51 6.19 1.37
CA LYS A 94 9.55 4.71 1.35
C LYS A 94 8.99 4.14 0.02
N PRO A 95 7.74 4.44 -0.39
CA PRO A 95 7.21 4.04 -1.69
C PRO A 95 8.10 4.49 -2.86
N ALA A 96 8.57 5.74 -2.83
CA ALA A 96 9.44 6.29 -3.86
C ALA A 96 10.73 5.46 -4.02
N ARG A 97 11.38 5.11 -2.90
CA ARG A 97 12.59 4.27 -2.91
C ARG A 97 12.33 2.86 -3.42
N ALA A 98 11.19 2.26 -3.08
CA ALA A 98 10.82 0.94 -3.58
C ALA A 98 10.65 0.95 -5.11
N VAL A 99 9.99 1.97 -5.66
CA VAL A 99 9.85 2.16 -7.12
C VAL A 99 11.20 2.43 -7.78
N ALA A 100 12.03 3.31 -7.19
CA ALA A 100 13.37 3.60 -7.70
C ALA A 100 14.22 2.33 -7.79
N ALA A 101 14.25 1.53 -6.71
CA ALA A 101 14.97 0.27 -6.65
C ALA A 101 14.48 -0.73 -7.72
N ALA A 102 13.17 -0.87 -7.89
CA ALA A 102 12.58 -1.74 -8.92
C ALA A 102 12.94 -1.30 -10.36
N LEU A 103 13.20 -0.01 -10.59
CA LEU A 103 13.66 0.55 -11.87
C LEU A 103 15.19 0.67 -11.95
N GLY A 104 15.91 0.32 -10.88
CA GLY A 104 17.36 0.49 -10.73
C GLY A 104 17.84 1.95 -10.74
N ILE A 105 16.95 2.91 -10.46
CA ILE A 105 17.28 4.34 -10.38
C ILE A 105 18.04 4.56 -9.06
N THR A 106 19.27 5.06 -9.17
CA THR A 106 20.22 5.17 -8.06
C THR A 106 20.38 6.59 -7.52
N GLU A 107 19.87 7.58 -8.26
CA GLU A 107 19.93 9.01 -7.95
C GLU A 107 18.55 9.58 -7.58
#